data_AF-A0A5C5RJM0-F1
#
_entry.id   AF-A0A5C5RJM0-F1
#
_cell.length_a   1.000
_cell.length_b   1.000
_cell.length_c   1.000
_cell.angle_alpha   90.00
_cell.angle_beta   90.00
_cell.angle_gamma   90.00
#
_symmetry.space_group_name_H-M   'P 1'
#
loop_
_entity.id
_entity.type
_entity.pdbx_description
1 polymer ?
#
loop_
_entity_poly.entity_id
_entity_poly.type
_entity_poly.pdbx_seq_one_letter_code
_entity_poly.pdbx_strand_id
1 'polypeptide(L)' 'MNEAIVSLHLFSVTHSGQGLDAVARAARRVRDSGALVRGIGHVEGSLVLSTCNRLDVYVDISADAGGDAQETVDQVR' A
#
# COMPACT_ATOMS: atom_id res chain seq x y z
N MET A 1 -5.98 27.27 12.33
CA MET A 1 -5.25 26.00 12.46
C MET A 1 -5.49 25.27 11.16
N ASN A 2 -4.45 25.05 10.35
CA ASN A 2 -4.57 24.19 9.17
C ASN A 2 -4.52 22.75 9.67
N GLU A 3 -5.60 22.00 9.50
CA GLU A 3 -5.56 20.54 9.65
C GLU A 3 -4.76 19.99 8.46
N ALA A 4 -3.58 19.43 8.73
CA ALA A 4 -2.86 18.66 7.73
C ALA A 4 -3.71 17.43 7.39
N ILE A 5 -4.09 17.28 6.13
CA ILE A 5 -4.79 16.08 5.66
C ILE A 5 -3.76 14.96 5.61
N VAL A 6 -4.06 13.83 6.26
CA VAL A 6 -3.21 12.63 6.27
C VAL A 6 -3.92 11.57 5.43
N SER A 7 -3.22 10.99 4.44
CA SER A 7 -3.75 9.93 3.59
C SER A 7 -3.00 8.62 3.80
N LEU A 8 -3.70 7.59 4.31
CA LEU A 8 -3.14 6.26 4.49
C LEU A 8 -3.68 5.31 3.43
N HIS A 9 -2.80 4.83 2.55
CA HIS A 9 -3.14 3.88 1.49
C HIS A 9 -2.79 2.44 1.91
N LEU A 10 -3.67 1.50 1.56
CA LEU A 10 -3.48 0.07 1.81
C LEU A 10 -3.49 -0.69 0.49
N PHE A 11 -2.42 -1.44 0.25
CA PHE A 11 -2.35 -2.46 -0.80
C PHE A 11 -2.35 -3.84 -0.15
N SER A 12 -3.29 -4.70 -0.53
CA SER A 12 -3.49 -6.00 0.13
C SER A 12 -3.56 -7.14 -0.88
N VAL A 13 -2.89 -8.24 -0.56
CA VAL A 13 -3.06 -9.55 -1.20
C VAL A 13 -3.46 -10.53 -0.11
N THR A 14 -4.60 -11.21 -0.28
CA THR A 14 -5.16 -12.12 0.72
C THR A 14 -5.43 -13.49 0.12
N HIS A 15 -5.27 -14.55 0.93
CA HIS A 15 -5.53 -15.90 0.44
C HIS A 15 -6.99 -16.12 0.01
N SER A 16 -7.95 -15.44 0.65
CA SER A 16 -9.38 -15.58 0.36
C SER A 16 -9.76 -14.94 -0.99
N GLY A 17 -9.04 -13.91 -1.42
CA GLY A 17 -9.25 -13.28 -2.72
C GLY A 17 -8.41 -13.91 -3.83
N GLN A 18 -7.11 -14.16 -3.57
CA GLN A 18 -6.13 -14.49 -4.61
C GLN A 18 -5.43 -15.84 -4.42
N GLY A 19 -5.69 -16.56 -3.32
CA GLY A 19 -5.02 -17.82 -3.00
C GLY A 19 -3.64 -17.64 -2.36
N LEU A 20 -3.15 -18.72 -1.73
CA LEU A 20 -1.88 -18.70 -0.97
C LEU A 20 -0.64 -18.52 -1.85
N ASP A 21 -0.66 -19.02 -3.09
CA ASP A 21 0.49 -18.83 -3.98
C ASP A 21 0.69 -17.35 -4.35
N ALA A 22 -0.40 -16.61 -4.56
CA ALA A 22 -0.33 -15.16 -4.79
C ALA A 22 0.27 -14.42 -3.59
N VAL A 23 -0.14 -14.78 -2.36
CA VAL A 23 0.44 -14.22 -1.13
C VAL A 23 1.94 -14.53 -1.04
N ALA A 24 2.35 -15.77 -1.31
CA ALA A 24 3.76 -16.18 -1.23
C ALA A 24 4.63 -15.45 -2.27
N ARG A 25 4.13 -15.28 -3.51
CA ARG A 25 4.82 -14.49 -4.54
C ARG A 25 4.94 -13.03 -4.16
N ALA A 26 3.86 -12.42 -3.65
CA ALA A 26 3.87 -11.02 -3.22
C ALA A 26 4.85 -10.81 -2.05
N ALA A 27 4.84 -11.70 -1.05
CA ALA A 27 5.73 -11.61 0.11
C ALA A 27 7.21 -11.71 -0.27
N ARG A 28 7.56 -12.58 -1.23
CA ARG A 28 8.91 -12.63 -1.81
C ARG A 28 9.27 -11.30 -2.48
N ARG A 29 8.40 -10.79 -3.36
CA ARG A 29 8.65 -9.56 -4.11
C ARG A 29 8.90 -8.35 -3.20
N VAL A 30 8.16 -8.25 -2.10
CA VAL A 30 8.30 -7.19 -1.10
C VAL A 30 9.58 -7.34 -0.27
N ARG A 31 9.96 -8.57 0.10
CA ARG A 31 11.23 -8.83 0.77
C ARG A 31 12.43 -8.42 -0.10
N ASP A 32 12.39 -8.77 -1.37
CA ASP A 32 13.50 -8.52 -2.32
C ASP A 32 13.66 -7.05 -2.69
N SER A 33 12.63 -6.22 -2.46
CA SER A 33 12.66 -4.79 -2.81
C SER A 33 13.36 -3.91 -1.77
N GLY A 34 13.77 -4.45 -0.62
CA GLY A 34 14.65 -3.79 0.37
C GLY A 34 14.03 -2.60 1.14
N ALA A 35 13.17 -1.82 0.47
CA ALA A 35 12.20 -0.89 1.02
C ALA A 35 11.31 -0.41 -0.15
N LEU A 36 10.05 -0.85 -0.20
CA LEU A 36 9.11 -0.52 -1.30
C LEU A 36 8.95 0.98 -1.57
N VAL A 37 9.24 1.81 -0.57
CA VAL A 37 8.95 3.24 -0.57
C VAL A 37 10.20 4.13 -0.46
N ARG A 38 11.41 3.55 -0.33
CA ARG A 38 12.63 4.37 -0.35
C ARG A 38 12.80 4.96 -1.74
N GLY A 39 12.54 6.26 -1.86
CA GLY A 39 12.67 7.01 -3.12
C GLY A 39 11.37 7.63 -3.64
N ILE A 40 10.24 7.43 -2.96
CA ILE A 40 8.98 8.11 -3.29
C ILE A 40 8.89 9.39 -2.47
N GLY A 41 9.05 10.55 -3.11
CA GLY A 41 9.24 11.86 -2.46
C GLY A 41 8.07 12.38 -1.60
N HIS A 42 6.97 11.65 -1.55
CA HIS A 42 5.75 12.00 -0.83
C HIS A 42 5.32 10.94 0.18
N VAL A 43 6.11 9.87 0.33
CA VAL A 43 5.84 8.85 1.32
C VAL A 43 6.57 9.21 2.60
N GLU A 44 5.82 9.52 3.65
CA GLU A 44 6.38 9.81 4.97
C GLU A 44 6.78 8.52 5.70
N GLY A 45 6.05 7.44 5.44
CA GLY A 45 6.30 6.16 6.07
C GLY A 45 5.61 5.00 5.37
N SER A 46 6.08 3.79 5.68
CA SER A 46 5.38 2.56 5.27
C SER A 46 5.52 1.48 6.31
N LEU A 47 4.51 0.62 6.37
CA LEU A 47 4.53 -0.62 7.13
C LEU A 47 4.17 -1.78 6.22
N VAL A 48 4.96 -2.85 6.29
CA VAL A 48 4.64 -4.12 5.64
C VAL A 48 4.22 -5.11 6.72
N LEU A 49 2.99 -5.60 6.62
CA LEU A 49 2.49 -6.71 7.43
C LEU A 49 2.45 -7.96 6.54
N SER A 50 3.31 -8.94 6.83
CA SER A 50 3.36 -10.21 6.11
C SER A 50 3.05 -11.36 7.05
N THR A 51 2.00 -12.12 6.73
CA THR A 51 1.59 -13.33 7.44
C THR A 51 1.55 -14.52 6.49
N CYS A 52 1.18 -15.70 6.99
CA CYS A 52 1.02 -16.89 6.16
C CYS A 52 -0.17 -16.81 5.19
N ASN A 53 -1.13 -15.91 5.42
CA ASN A 53 -2.41 -15.88 4.71
C ASN A 53 -2.75 -14.52 4.09
N ARG A 54 -1.89 -13.51 4.28
CA ARG A 54 -2.01 -12.20 3.64
C ARG A 54 -0.68 -11.43 3.64
N LEU A 55 -0.62 -10.45 2.76
CA LEU A 55 0.38 -9.41 2.73
C LEU A 55 -0.32 -8.07 2.58
N ASP A 56 -0.07 -7.17 3.54
CA ASP A 56 -0.60 -5.81 3.55
C ASP A 56 0.58 -4.82 3.53
N VAL A 57 0.49 -3.80 2.68
CA VAL A 57 1.43 -2.68 2.60
C VAL A 57 0.66 -1.41 2.87
N TYR A 58 0.98 -0.77 4.00
CA TYR A 58 0.47 0.52 4.41
C TYR A 58 1.45 1.61 3.99
N VAL A 59 0.95 2.66 3.38
CA VAL A 59 1.74 3.79 2.91
C VAL A 59 1.11 5.08 3.40
N ASP A 60 1.88 5.86 4.15
CA ASP A 60 1.50 7.18 4.62
C ASP A 60 2.00 8.22 3.60
N ILE A 61 1.08 8.97 3.02
CA ILE A 61 1.36 9.96 1.97
C ILE A 61 0.95 11.35 2.46
N SER A 62 1.88 12.30 2.39
CA SER A 62 1.61 13.71 2.68
C SER A 62 0.56 14.25 1.71
N ALA A 63 -0.51 14.90 2.19
CA ALA A 63 -1.54 15.47 1.32
C ALA A 63 -1.03 16.58 0.39
N ASP A 64 0.10 17.21 0.74
CA ASP A 64 0.82 18.19 -0.07
C ASP A 64 1.22 17.63 -1.45
N ALA A 65 1.24 16.30 -1.58
CA ALA A 65 1.57 15.56 -2.79
C ALA A 65 0.39 15.29 -3.72
N GLY A 66 -0.84 15.47 -3.23
CA GLY A 66 -2.04 14.84 -3.78
C GLY A 66 -3.11 15.83 -4.22
N GLY A 67 -2.84 16.61 -5.25
CA GLY A 67 -3.87 17.38 -5.95
C GLY A 67 -4.89 16.53 -6.72
N ASP A 68 -4.63 15.25 -7.00
CA ASP A 68 -5.38 14.51 -8.03
C ASP A 68 -5.64 13.01 -7.74
N ALA A 69 -5.56 12.54 -6.48
CA ALA A 69 -5.66 11.09 -6.18
C ALA A 69 -7.06 10.59 -5.77
N GLN A 70 -8.13 11.33 -6.05
CA GLN A 70 -9.49 10.94 -5.69
C GLN A 70 -10.44 10.88 -6.88
N GLU A 71 -10.22 9.93 -7.80
CA GLU A 71 -11.32 9.28 -8.52
C GLU A 71 -10.79 8.00 -9.20
N THR A 72 -11.26 6.82 -8.77
CA THR A 72 -11.53 5.59 -9.55
C THR A 72 -11.57 4.39 -8.59
N VAL A 73 -12.66 4.22 -7.84
CA VAL A 73 -13.03 2.89 -7.27
C VAL A 73 -14.51 2.56 -7.54
N ASP A 74 -15.16 3.26 -8.49
CA ASP A 74 -16.59 3.03 -8.81
C ASP A 74 -16.86 2.60 -10.26
N GLN A 75 -15.88 2.01 -10.94
CA GLN A 75 -16.07 1.47 -12.29
C GLN A 75 -15.55 0.03 -12.46
N VAL A 76 -16.04 -0.89 -11.64
CA VAL A 76 -16.24 -2.30 -12.06
C VAL A 76 -17.49 -2.82 -11.32
N ARG A 77 -18.66 -2.55 -11.89
CA ARG A 77 -19.87 -3.35 -11.65
C ARG A 77 -20.20 -4.10 -12.93
#